data_AF-A0A932U3G8-F1
#
_entry.id   AF-A0A932U3G8-F1
#
_cell.length_a   1.000
_cell.length_b   1.000
_cell.length_c   1.000
_cell.angle_alpha   90.00
_cell.angle_beta   90.00
_cell.angle_gamma   90.00
#
_symmetry.space_group_name_H-M   'P 1'
#
loop_
_entity.id
_entity.type
_entity.pdbx_description
1 polymer ?
#
loop_
_entity_poly.entity_id
_entity_poly.type
_entity_poly.pdbx_seq_one_letter_code
_entity_poly.pdbx_strand_id
1 'polypeptide(L)'
;MPQKVKKFRFPEWYLRWDFTRQWREKKCSHLHLIQVRETDATVCPECVKLGDSWPSLRLCLICGYVGCCDGSKNKHMKKHVEATGHPLVRSIDPGEAWIWCYADDAFIGSRSKQLDKPMR
;
A
#
# COMPACT_ATOMS: atom_id res chain seq x y z
N MET A 1 -8.45 13.31 -20.10
CA MET A 1 -7.13 12.69 -20.35
C MET A 1 -6.41 12.55 -19.02
N PRO A 2 -6.05 11.35 -18.53
CA PRO A 2 -5.28 11.25 -17.29
C PRO A 2 -3.87 11.77 -17.57
N GLN A 3 -3.45 12.76 -16.78
CA GLN A 3 -2.14 13.39 -16.93
C GLN A 3 -1.04 12.36 -16.63
N LYS A 4 -0.10 12.19 -17.56
CA LYS A 4 1.10 11.37 -17.37
C LYS A 4 2.03 12.05 -16.38
N VAL A 5 1.75 11.94 -15.09
CA VAL A 5 2.73 12.28 -14.04
C VAL A 5 3.91 11.32 -14.18
N LYS A 6 5.09 11.85 -14.50
CA LYS A 6 6.34 11.09 -14.44
C LYS A 6 6.57 10.70 -12.98
N LYS A 7 6.14 9.49 -12.60
CA LYS A 7 6.42 8.93 -11.27
C LYS A 7 7.93 8.67 -11.20
N PHE A 8 8.65 9.51 -10.46
CA PHE A 8 10.02 9.22 -10.08
C PHE A 8 10.00 7.94 -9.25
N ARG A 9 10.63 6.89 -9.77
CA ARG A 9 10.78 5.62 -9.07
C ARG A 9 11.96 5.75 -8.12
N PHE A 10 11.66 5.83 -6.83
CA PHE A 10 12.69 5.77 -5.80
C PHE A 10 12.94 4.31 -5.40
N PRO A 11 14.19 3.94 -5.08
CA PRO A 11 14.46 2.60 -4.57
C PRO A 11 13.80 2.39 -3.20
N GLU A 12 13.40 1.16 -2.89
CA GLU A 12 12.63 0.84 -1.67
C GLU A 12 13.34 1.25 -0.37
N TRP A 13 14.68 1.24 -0.33
CA TRP A 13 15.42 1.71 0.84
C TRP A 13 15.23 3.21 1.08
N TYR A 14 15.05 4.01 0.02
CA TYR A 14 14.75 5.43 0.10
C TYR A 14 13.31 5.63 0.58
N LEU A 15 12.36 4.89 0.00
CA LEU A 15 10.96 4.94 0.42
C LEU A 15 10.79 4.53 1.89
N ARG A 16 11.52 3.52 2.35
CA ARG A 16 11.53 3.12 3.76
C ARG A 16 11.99 4.28 4.65
N TRP A 17 13.10 4.93 4.32
CA TRP A 17 13.61 6.06 5.10
C TRP A 17 12.66 7.27 5.07
N ASP A 18 12.10 7.60 3.91
CA ASP A 18 11.16 8.71 3.74
C ASP A 18 9.90 8.51 4.61
N PHE A 19 9.33 7.30 4.62
CA PHE A 19 8.12 7.01 5.39
C PHE A 19 8.35 6.79 6.89
N THR A 20 9.43 6.13 7.27
CA THR A 20 9.61 5.68 8.68
C THR A 20 10.69 6.45 9.43
N ARG A 21 11.52 7.24 8.73
CA ARG A 21 12.79 7.80 9.23
C ARG A 21 13.74 6.71 9.77
N GLN A 22 13.55 5.45 9.37
CA GLN A 22 14.32 4.30 9.84
C GLN A 22 15.03 3.58 8.70
N TRP A 23 16.22 3.06 9.01
CA TRP A 23 17.03 2.27 8.08
C TRP A 23 16.78 0.77 8.18
N ARG A 24 16.28 0.29 9.32
CA ARG A 24 16.02 -1.12 9.58
C ARG A 24 14.56 -1.47 9.29
N GLU A 25 14.32 -2.65 8.72
CA GLU A 25 12.96 -3.16 8.57
C GLU A 25 12.39 -3.52 9.93
N LYS A 26 11.21 -2.98 10.24
CA LYS A 26 10.45 -3.36 11.43
C LYS A 26 9.80 -4.72 11.17
N LYS A 27 9.84 -5.59 12.19
CA LYS A 27 9.13 -6.87 12.13
C LYS A 27 7.64 -6.63 12.28
N CYS A 28 6.84 -7.23 11.40
CA CYS A 28 5.38 -7.19 11.46
C CYS A 28 4.84 -8.58 11.77
N SER A 29 4.03 -8.72 12.81
CA SER A 29 3.36 -10.00 13.14
C SER A 29 2.13 -10.25 12.28
N HIS A 30 1.57 -9.22 11.64
CA HIS A 30 0.29 -9.27 10.95
C HIS A 30 0.34 -9.94 9.57
N LEU A 31 1.51 -10.27 9.03
CA LEU A 31 1.67 -10.81 7.66
C LEU A 31 0.91 -12.13 7.40
N HIS A 32 0.57 -12.87 8.45
CA HIS A 32 -0.29 -14.06 8.36
C HIS A 32 -1.73 -13.76 7.93
N LEU A 33 -2.17 -12.49 8.01
CA LEU A 33 -3.51 -12.06 7.60
C LEU A 33 -3.64 -11.85 6.08
N ILE A 34 -2.55 -11.96 5.31
CA ILE A 34 -2.59 -11.76 3.85
C ILE A 34 -3.42 -12.86 3.19
N GLN A 35 -4.52 -12.48 2.54
CA GLN A 35 -5.40 -13.36 1.78
C GLN A 35 -5.40 -13.02 0.28
N VAL A 36 -5.29 -11.74 -0.07
CA VAL A 36 -5.31 -11.23 -1.45
C VAL A 36 -3.97 -10.60 -1.76
N ARG A 37 -3.33 -10.99 -2.87
CA ARG A 37 -2.00 -10.48 -3.28
C ARG A 37 -2.04 -9.65 -4.56
N GLU A 38 -3.03 -9.91 -5.41
CA GLU A 38 -3.11 -9.39 -6.75
C GLU A 38 -4.48 -8.77 -7.00
N THR A 39 -4.52 -7.83 -7.95
CA THR A 39 -5.72 -7.14 -8.38
C THR A 39 -5.48 -6.57 -9.78
N ASP A 40 -6.51 -6.58 -10.61
CA ASP A 40 -6.51 -5.92 -11.93
C ASP A 40 -7.01 -4.47 -11.84
N ALA A 41 -7.31 -3.98 -10.64
CA ALA A 41 -7.83 -2.63 -10.46
C ALA A 41 -6.77 -1.58 -10.81
N THR A 42 -7.12 -0.71 -11.75
CA THR A 42 -6.27 0.40 -12.21
C THR A 42 -6.80 1.77 -11.78
N VAL A 43 -7.92 1.80 -11.06
CA VAL A 43 -8.62 3.02 -10.66
C VAL A 43 -9.02 2.96 -9.19
N CYS A 44 -9.24 4.12 -8.57
CA CYS A 44 -9.90 4.20 -7.27
C CYS A 44 -11.42 4.40 -7.51
N PRO A 45 -12.28 3.40 -7.19
CA PRO A 45 -13.71 3.48 -7.49
C PRO A 45 -14.40 4.69 -6.85
N GLU A 46 -14.00 5.04 -5.62
CA GLU A 46 -14.55 6.20 -4.91
C GLU A 46 -14.14 7.53 -5.55
N CYS A 47 -12.87 7.69 -5.97
CA CYS A 47 -12.47 8.90 -6.68
C CYS A 47 -13.18 9.05 -8.03
N VAL A 48 -13.41 7.94 -8.75
CA VAL A 48 -14.18 7.96 -10.01
C VAL A 48 -15.59 8.47 -9.78
N LYS A 49 -16.28 8.02 -8.71
CA LYS A 49 -17.63 8.50 -8.36
C LYS A 49 -17.66 10.00 -8.04
N LEU A 50 -16.58 10.52 -7.46
CA LEU A 50 -16.43 11.94 -7.12
C LEU A 50 -15.97 12.80 -8.30
N GLY A 51 -15.58 12.20 -9.43
CA GLY A 51 -14.93 12.91 -10.54
C GLY A 51 -13.54 13.45 -10.19
N ASP A 52 -12.91 12.93 -9.14
CA ASP A 52 -11.60 13.36 -8.65
C ASP A 52 -10.48 12.47 -9.21
N SER A 53 -9.25 12.99 -9.21
CA SER A 53 -8.06 12.22 -9.58
C SER A 53 -7.39 11.56 -8.37
N TRP A 54 -6.52 10.58 -8.62
CA TRP A 54 -5.73 9.89 -7.60
C TRP A 54 -4.26 9.81 -8.03
N PRO A 55 -3.29 10.09 -7.14
CA PRO A 55 -1.88 10.04 -7.47
C PRO A 55 -1.35 8.60 -7.53
N SER A 56 -1.74 7.77 -6.56
CA SER A 56 -1.29 6.39 -6.41
C SER A 56 -2.38 5.52 -5.78
N LEU A 57 -2.28 4.21 -6.01
CA LEU A 57 -3.24 3.21 -5.56
C LEU A 57 -2.63 2.24 -4.56
N ARG A 58 -3.48 1.80 -3.63
CA ARG A 58 -3.16 0.81 -2.63
C ARG A 58 -4.19 -0.32 -2.70
N LEU A 59 -3.72 -1.55 -2.47
CA LEU A 59 -4.53 -2.76 -2.35
C LEU A 59 -4.53 -3.21 -0.89
N CYS A 60 -5.70 -3.43 -0.30
CA CYS A 60 -5.82 -4.13 0.97
C CYS A 60 -5.54 -5.62 0.76
N LEU A 61 -4.54 -6.14 1.48
CA LEU A 61 -4.12 -7.54 1.35
C LEU A 61 -5.04 -8.53 2.07
N ILE A 62 -6.03 -8.04 2.81
CA ILE A 62 -6.96 -8.88 3.59
C ILE A 62 -8.25 -9.10 2.81
N CYS A 63 -8.87 -8.03 2.29
CA CYS A 63 -10.17 -8.14 1.61
C CYS A 63 -10.13 -7.78 0.10
N GLY A 64 -8.98 -7.36 -0.42
CA GLY A 64 -8.86 -6.99 -1.84
C GLY A 64 -9.38 -5.59 -2.20
N TYR A 65 -9.74 -4.75 -1.23
CA TYR A 65 -10.18 -3.38 -1.48
C TYR A 65 -9.08 -2.53 -2.14
N VAL A 66 -9.45 -1.71 -3.12
CA VAL A 66 -8.51 -0.81 -3.80
C VAL A 66 -8.90 0.64 -3.60
N GLY A 67 -7.97 1.42 -3.05
CA GLY A 67 -8.19 2.82 -2.67
C GLY A 67 -7.00 3.70 -3.01
N CYS A 68 -7.23 5.01 -3.10
CA CYS A 68 -6.16 5.98 -3.26
C CYS A 68 -5.35 6.11 -1.95
N CYS A 69 -4.05 6.42 -2.10
CA CYS A 69 -3.11 6.50 -0.98
C CYS A 69 -3.42 7.63 0.02
N ASP A 70 -2.72 7.64 1.14
CA ASP A 70 -2.92 8.62 2.22
C ASP A 70 -2.39 10.02 1.88
N GLY A 71 -1.47 10.11 0.91
CA GLY A 71 -1.00 11.37 0.35
C GLY A 71 -1.98 11.99 -0.67
N SER A 72 -3.06 11.30 -1.02
CA SER A 72 -4.11 11.85 -1.86
C SER A 72 -5.06 12.76 -1.07
N LYS A 73 -5.80 13.62 -1.79
CA LYS A 73 -6.84 14.48 -1.22
C LYS A 73 -7.88 13.70 -0.40
N ASN A 74 -8.31 12.54 -0.90
CA ASN A 74 -9.48 11.82 -0.38
C ASN A 74 -9.14 10.70 0.63
N LYS A 75 -7.90 10.18 0.61
CA LYS A 75 -7.36 9.22 1.59
C LYS A 75 -8.23 7.96 1.76
N HIS A 76 -8.74 7.42 0.66
CA HIS A 76 -9.68 6.29 0.70
C HIS A 76 -9.07 5.03 1.33
N MET A 77 -7.78 4.75 1.13
CA MET A 77 -7.16 3.61 1.79
C MET A 77 -7.11 3.78 3.32
N LYS A 78 -6.69 4.96 3.81
CA LYS A 78 -6.73 5.24 5.26
C LYS A 78 -8.12 5.06 5.86
N LYS A 79 -9.15 5.63 5.23
CA LYS A 79 -10.55 5.48 5.67
C LYS A 79 -10.98 4.01 5.69
N HIS A 80 -10.57 3.24 4.69
CA HIS A 80 -10.84 1.80 4.65
C HIS A 80 -10.20 1.06 5.82
N VAL A 81 -8.93 1.35 6.11
CA VAL A 81 -8.20 0.75 7.24
C VAL A 81 -8.86 1.11 8.56
N GLU A 82 -9.24 2.38 8.76
CA GLU A 82 -9.93 2.85 9.97
C GLU A 82 -11.30 2.19 10.15
N ALA A 83 -12.05 1.99 9.06
CA ALA A 83 -13.39 1.40 9.11
C ALA A 83 -13.40 -0.13 9.29
N THR A 84 -12.41 -0.83 8.73
CA THR A 84 -12.38 -2.31 8.70
C THR A 84 -11.40 -2.91 9.70
N GLY A 85 -10.44 -2.14 10.18
CA GLY A 85 -9.33 -2.65 10.97
C GLY A 85 -8.36 -3.52 10.17
N HIS A 86 -8.33 -3.43 8.84
CA HIS A 86 -7.38 -4.18 8.00
C HIS A 86 -6.01 -3.49 7.94
N PRO A 87 -4.97 -3.96 8.66
CA PRO A 87 -3.73 -3.18 8.77
C PRO A 87 -2.83 -3.27 7.54
N LEU A 88 -3.00 -4.27 6.67
CA LEU A 88 -2.05 -4.58 5.60
C LEU A 88 -2.48 -4.03 4.24
N VAL A 89 -1.65 -3.15 3.69
CA VAL A 89 -1.84 -2.59 2.35
C VAL A 89 -0.59 -2.71 1.50
N ARG A 90 -0.76 -2.95 0.20
CA ARG A 90 0.32 -3.02 -0.79
C ARG A 90 0.24 -1.88 -1.78
N SER A 91 1.39 -1.31 -2.16
CA SER A 91 1.46 -0.45 -3.34
C SER A 91 1.24 -1.28 -4.60
N ILE A 92 0.31 -0.84 -5.44
CA ILE A 92 0.07 -1.44 -6.78
C ILE A 92 0.48 -0.47 -7.89
N ASP A 93 1.31 0.52 -7.55
CA ASP A 93 1.91 1.39 -8.56
C ASP A 93 2.90 0.60 -9.43
N PRO A 94 3.00 0.89 -10.74
CA PRO A 94 3.90 0.17 -11.63
C PRO A 94 5.36 0.17 -11.13
N GLY A 95 5.89 -1.02 -10.87
CA GLY A 95 7.26 -1.21 -10.40
C GLY A 95 7.45 -1.06 -8.88
N GLU A 96 6.36 -0.96 -8.12
CA GLU A 96 6.34 -1.03 -6.67
C GLU A 96 5.54 -2.24 -6.19
N ALA A 97 6.02 -2.91 -5.14
CA ALA A 97 5.33 -4.04 -4.53
C ALA A 97 5.53 -4.12 -3.01
N TRP A 98 5.93 -3.01 -2.38
CA TRP A 98 6.11 -2.92 -0.95
C TRP A 98 4.77 -2.92 -0.21
N ILE A 99 4.82 -3.34 1.05
CA ILE A 99 3.68 -3.47 1.96
C ILE A 99 3.85 -2.50 3.12
N TRP A 100 2.76 -1.85 3.50
CA TRP A 100 2.66 -1.05 4.72
C TRP A 100 1.70 -1.71 5.69
N CYS A 101 2.12 -1.81 6.95
CA CYS A 101 1.28 -2.22 8.07
C CYS A 101 0.92 -1.00 8.90
N TYR A 102 -0.36 -0.60 8.92
CA TYR A 102 -0.84 0.53 9.72
C TYR A 102 -0.82 0.25 11.22
N ALA A 103 -0.98 -1.01 11.65
CA ALA A 103 -0.94 -1.35 13.07
C ALA A 103 0.46 -1.21 13.67
N ASP A 104 1.49 -1.50 12.88
CA ASP A 104 2.89 -1.48 13.34
C ASP A 104 3.67 -0.27 12.83
N ASP A 105 3.09 0.61 12.02
CA ASP A 105 3.82 1.63 11.23
C ASP A 105 5.06 1.02 10.54
N ALA A 106 4.88 -0.16 9.95
CA ALA A 106 5.96 -0.97 9.43
C ALA A 106 5.98 -0.97 7.90
N PHE A 107 7.11 -0.55 7.34
CA PHE A 107 7.43 -0.72 5.93
C PHE A 107 8.10 -2.08 5.69
N ILE A 108 7.48 -2.89 4.83
CA ILE A 108 7.96 -4.20 4.42
C ILE A 108 8.25 -4.14 2.92
N GLY A 109 9.53 -4.21 2.53
CA GLY A 109 9.92 -4.20 1.13
C GLY A 109 9.43 -5.44 0.37
N SER A 110 9.33 -5.35 -0.96
CA SER A 110 8.88 -6.46 -1.81
C SER A 110 9.78 -7.70 -1.73
N ARG A 111 11.06 -7.51 -1.34
CA ARG A 111 12.05 -8.58 -1.13
C ARG A 111 12.32 -8.87 0.35
N SER A 112 11.44 -8.44 1.25
CA SER A 112 11.66 -8.67 2.67
C SER A 112 11.55 -10.16 3.00
N LYS A 113 12.55 -10.69 3.70
CA LYS A 113 12.57 -12.08 4.20
C LYS A 113 11.39 -12.45 5.08
N GLN A 114 10.64 -11.44 5.56
CA GLN A 114 9.42 -11.62 6.34
C GLN A 114 8.31 -12.28 5.51
N LEU A 115 8.30 -12.09 4.19
CA LEU A 115 7.31 -12.67 3.27
C LEU A 115 7.62 -14.13 2.89
N ASP A 116 8.88 -14.56 3.05
CA ASP A 116 9.34 -15.92 2.75
C ASP A 116 9.01 -16.90 3.89
N LYS A 117 8.58 -16.39 5.05
CA LYS A 117 8.35 -17.21 6.23
C LYS A 117 7.02 -17.95 6.07
N PRO A 118 6.98 -19.29 6.24
CA PRO A 118 5.73 -20.04 6.11
C PRO A 118 4.72 -19.53 7.15
N MET A 119 3.52 -19.22 6.67
CA MET A 119 2.34 -18.96 7.51
C MET A 119 2.07 -20.25 8.29
N ARG A 120 2.34 -20.23 9.61
CA ARG A 120 2.08 -21.37 10.50
C ARG A 120 0.59 -21.51 10.77
#